data_AF-A0AAQ5YJ59-F1
#
_entry.id   AF-A0AAQ5YJ59-F1
#
_cell.length_a   1.000
_cell.length_b   1.000
_cell.length_c   1.000
_cell.angle_alpha   90.00
_cell.angle_beta   90.00
_cell.angle_gamma   90.00
#
_symmetry.space_group_name_H-M   'P 1'
#
loop_
_entity.id
_entity.type
_entity.pdbx_description
1 polymer ?
#
loop_
_entity_poly.entity_id
_entity_poly.type
_entity_poly.pdbx_seq_one_letter_code
_entity_poly.pdbx_strand_id
1 'polypeptide(L)'
;MTALSLLLLAVSAASALAESTVYFREQFEDGGAWKSRWVESKHKSDYGKFVLTAGKFYGDAEKDKGLQTSQDARFYALSTRFDDFSNQGQPLVIQFTVKHEQSIDCGGGYIKLFPSEVSQEDMHGDSVYNIMFGPDICGPGTKKVHVIFNYKGKNHLINKDVRCKDDEYTHLYTLIVNPDNTYEVKIDNKKVESGNLEDDWDFLPPKKIKDPEAKKPEDWDDREKIPDPDDKKPEDWDKPENIPDPDAKKPDDWDDEMDGEWEPPMVTNPDYKGEWKPREISNPAYKGKWIHPEIDNPEYTADSEIYKYDSIGVIGLDLWQVKSGTIFDNFLITNDPNVAEEVGNDTWGKTKVCTFTRFQTSLVSIKVVNLQTEKHTKRYTVKQKAELKYSKLTFSLTSAQKTINY
;
A
#
# COMPACT_ATOMS: atom_id res chain seq x y z
N MET A 1 39.61 -15.82 -57.29
CA MET A 1 38.28 -15.55 -56.71
C MET A 1 38.18 -16.35 -55.43
N THR A 2 38.72 -15.72 -54.41
CA THR A 2 39.08 -16.26 -53.10
C THR A 2 38.37 -15.38 -52.09
N ALA A 3 37.91 -15.98 -50.99
CA ALA A 3 37.51 -15.30 -49.76
C ALA A 3 36.15 -14.56 -49.71
N LEU A 4 35.04 -15.17 -50.20
CA LEU A 4 33.70 -14.60 -49.93
C LEU A 4 32.57 -15.59 -49.61
N SER A 5 32.86 -16.88 -49.39
CA SER A 5 31.80 -17.88 -49.12
C SER A 5 31.99 -18.73 -47.87
N LEU A 6 32.91 -18.33 -46.97
CA LEU A 6 33.16 -19.02 -45.70
C LEU A 6 32.95 -18.14 -44.47
N LEU A 7 32.30 -16.99 -44.62
CA LEU A 7 32.05 -16.02 -43.55
C LEU A 7 30.55 -15.90 -43.21
N LEU A 8 29.82 -17.01 -43.19
CA LEU A 8 28.38 -17.02 -42.89
C LEU A 8 27.96 -18.14 -41.91
N LEU A 9 28.90 -18.78 -41.21
CA LEU A 9 28.62 -19.94 -40.35
C LEU A 9 29.42 -19.97 -39.03
N ALA A 10 29.78 -18.80 -38.46
CA ALA A 10 30.45 -18.76 -37.16
C ALA A 10 30.18 -17.47 -36.37
N VAL A 11 28.93 -16.99 -36.38
CA VAL A 11 28.40 -16.16 -35.27
C VAL A 11 27.19 -16.90 -34.70
N SER A 12 27.44 -18.12 -34.23
CA SER A 12 26.60 -18.70 -33.19
C SER A 12 26.90 -17.90 -31.94
N ALA A 13 26.11 -16.84 -31.71
CA ALA A 13 25.99 -16.21 -30.42
C ALA A 13 25.75 -17.33 -29.41
N ALA A 14 26.76 -17.63 -28.59
CA ALA A 14 26.58 -18.36 -27.36
C ALA A 14 25.80 -17.43 -26.44
N SER A 15 24.49 -17.33 -26.67
CA SER A 15 23.55 -16.97 -25.62
C SER A 15 23.74 -18.06 -24.58
N ALA A 16 24.44 -17.76 -23.49
CA ALA A 16 24.33 -18.56 -22.29
C ALA A 16 22.83 -18.56 -21.94
N LEU A 17 22.11 -19.60 -22.36
CA LEU A 17 20.79 -19.87 -21.85
C LEU A 17 21.01 -20.16 -20.38
N ALA A 18 20.73 -19.18 -19.52
CA ALA A 18 20.64 -19.43 -18.10
C ALA A 18 19.65 -20.59 -17.94
N GLU A 19 20.09 -21.70 -17.37
CA GLU A 19 19.20 -22.85 -17.12
C GLU A 19 18.12 -22.40 -16.15
N SER A 20 16.85 -22.50 -16.58
CA SER A 20 15.73 -22.18 -15.72
C SER A 20 15.60 -23.25 -14.65
N THR A 21 15.71 -22.83 -13.39
CA THR A 21 15.71 -23.71 -12.22
C THR A 21 14.61 -23.30 -11.27
N VAL A 22 13.73 -24.24 -10.95
CA VAL A 22 12.70 -24.06 -9.92
C VAL A 22 13.25 -24.59 -8.61
N TYR A 23 13.53 -23.69 -7.66
CA TYR A 23 14.10 -24.02 -6.35
C TYR A 23 13.04 -24.51 -5.37
N PHE A 24 11.84 -23.92 -5.43
CA PHE A 24 10.73 -24.30 -4.58
C PHE A 24 9.40 -24.09 -5.30
N ARG A 25 8.49 -25.04 -5.12
CA ARG A 25 7.11 -24.96 -5.64
C ARG A 25 6.15 -25.69 -4.71
N GLU A 26 5.07 -25.02 -4.32
CA GLU A 26 4.01 -25.60 -3.49
C GLU A 26 2.63 -25.13 -3.97
N GLN A 27 1.71 -26.09 -4.13
CA GLN A 27 0.35 -25.89 -4.65
C GLN A 27 -0.70 -26.70 -3.88
N PHE A 28 -0.30 -27.46 -2.85
CA PHE A 28 -1.18 -28.20 -1.95
C PHE A 28 -2.18 -29.17 -2.61
N GLU A 29 -1.88 -29.66 -3.81
CA GLU A 29 -2.76 -30.57 -4.58
C GLU A 29 -2.84 -31.99 -4.00
N ASP A 30 -1.98 -32.32 -3.03
CA ASP A 30 -1.83 -33.66 -2.46
C ASP A 30 -2.49 -33.83 -1.07
N GLY A 31 -3.49 -33.00 -0.78
CA GLY A 31 -4.37 -33.18 0.37
C GLY A 31 -3.63 -33.06 1.70
N GLY A 32 -3.62 -34.10 2.53
CA GLY A 32 -3.01 -34.02 3.88
C GLY A 32 -1.47 -34.00 3.92
N ALA A 33 -0.81 -34.27 2.78
CA ALA A 33 0.63 -34.48 2.74
C ALA A 33 1.46 -33.20 3.02
N TRP A 34 0.90 -32.00 2.82
CA TRP A 34 1.57 -30.75 3.16
C TRP A 34 2.02 -30.67 4.62
N LYS A 35 1.31 -31.34 5.54
CA LYS A 35 1.69 -31.38 6.97
C LYS A 35 3.02 -32.09 7.24
N SER A 36 3.52 -32.87 6.29
CA SER A 36 4.86 -33.46 6.36
C SER A 36 5.95 -32.52 5.85
N ARG A 37 5.59 -31.53 5.01
CA ARG A 37 6.51 -30.55 4.42
C ARG A 37 6.61 -29.27 5.25
N TRP A 38 5.50 -28.86 5.86
CA TRP A 38 5.40 -27.63 6.64
C TRP A 38 5.49 -27.90 8.14
N VAL A 39 6.29 -27.10 8.83
CA VAL A 39 6.61 -27.19 10.25
C VAL A 39 6.02 -25.99 10.97
N GLU A 40 5.23 -26.25 12.00
CA GLU A 40 4.72 -25.23 12.92
C GLU A 40 5.81 -24.85 13.93
N SER A 41 6.00 -23.55 14.15
CA SER A 41 6.89 -23.07 15.21
C SER A 41 6.33 -23.39 16.59
N LYS A 42 7.22 -23.70 17.52
CA LYS A 42 6.96 -23.97 18.93
C LYS A 42 7.43 -22.82 19.83
N HIS A 43 7.91 -21.71 19.25
CA HIS A 43 8.38 -20.54 20.00
C HIS A 43 7.28 -19.95 20.92
N LYS A 44 6.01 -20.00 20.48
CA LYS A 44 4.83 -19.67 21.29
C LYS A 44 3.87 -20.85 21.32
N SER A 45 3.24 -21.05 22.47
CA SER A 45 2.24 -22.12 22.65
C SER A 45 0.88 -21.80 22.03
N ASP A 46 0.63 -20.53 21.71
CA ASP A 46 -0.66 -20.02 21.26
C ASP A 46 -0.64 -19.50 19.82
N TYR A 47 0.25 -20.03 18.97
CA TYR A 47 0.15 -19.77 17.53
C TYR A 47 -1.21 -20.23 16.96
N GLY A 48 -1.69 -19.48 15.97
CA GLY A 48 -2.89 -19.79 15.21
C GLY A 48 -2.67 -20.97 14.26
N LYS A 49 -3.73 -21.72 14.00
CA LYS A 49 -3.67 -22.92 13.16
C LYS A 49 -3.95 -22.61 11.70
N PHE A 50 -3.15 -23.18 10.81
CA PHE A 50 -3.46 -23.21 9.39
C PHE A 50 -4.37 -24.38 9.05
N VAL A 51 -5.33 -24.16 8.15
CA VAL A 51 -6.22 -25.18 7.60
C VAL A 51 -6.16 -25.17 6.09
N LEU A 52 -6.17 -26.36 5.48
CA LEU A 52 -6.17 -26.48 4.03
C LEU A 52 -7.60 -26.35 3.50
N THR A 53 -7.86 -25.34 2.67
CA THR A 53 -9.21 -25.08 2.13
C THR A 53 -9.15 -24.12 0.94
N ALA A 54 -10.16 -24.20 0.07
CA ALA A 54 -10.36 -23.27 -1.04
C ALA A 54 -11.19 -22.02 -0.66
N GLY A 55 -11.63 -21.94 0.60
CA GLY A 55 -12.49 -20.86 1.08
C GLY A 55 -13.96 -21.00 0.70
N LYS A 56 -14.76 -19.95 0.89
CA LYS A 56 -16.21 -19.97 0.57
C LYS A 56 -16.48 -19.83 -0.93
N PHE A 57 -15.57 -19.21 -1.67
CA PHE A 57 -15.66 -19.05 -3.12
C PHE A 57 -14.30 -19.24 -3.77
N TYR A 58 -14.30 -19.90 -4.92
CA TYR A 58 -13.08 -20.34 -5.61
C TYR A 58 -13.38 -20.53 -7.09
N GLY A 59 -12.33 -20.58 -7.91
CA GLY A 59 -12.40 -20.96 -9.31
C GLY A 59 -12.58 -22.46 -9.44
N ASP A 60 -11.69 -23.22 -8.80
CA ASP A 60 -11.65 -24.67 -8.74
C ASP A 60 -11.54 -25.15 -7.28
N ALA A 61 -12.38 -26.12 -6.90
CA ALA A 61 -12.49 -26.56 -5.51
C ALA A 61 -11.26 -27.31 -4.99
N GLU A 62 -10.48 -27.92 -5.89
CA GLU A 62 -9.31 -28.71 -5.56
C GLU A 62 -8.03 -27.92 -5.80
N LYS A 63 -7.94 -27.19 -6.92
CA LYS A 63 -6.72 -26.43 -7.27
C LYS A 63 -6.52 -25.15 -6.49
N ASP A 64 -7.60 -24.55 -5.96
CA ASP A 64 -7.49 -23.33 -5.17
C ASP A 64 -7.38 -23.61 -3.66
N LYS A 65 -7.09 -24.86 -3.26
CA LYS A 65 -6.85 -25.20 -1.86
C LYS A 65 -5.51 -24.64 -1.45
N GLY A 66 -5.52 -23.74 -0.48
CA GLY A 66 -4.31 -23.17 0.12
C GLY A 66 -4.33 -23.20 1.63
N LEU A 67 -3.26 -22.69 2.24
CA LEU A 67 -3.16 -22.54 3.68
C LEU A 67 -3.97 -21.34 4.14
N GLN A 68 -5.09 -21.59 4.82
CA GLN A 68 -5.94 -20.57 5.40
C GLN A 68 -5.64 -20.36 6.89
N THR A 69 -5.54 -19.11 7.32
CA THR A 69 -5.55 -18.75 8.75
C THR A 69 -6.95 -19.01 9.34
N SER A 70 -7.06 -19.70 10.47
CA SER A 70 -8.37 -20.18 10.97
C SER A 70 -8.87 -19.55 12.28
N GLN A 71 -8.02 -18.77 12.96
CA GLN A 71 -8.28 -18.19 14.28
C GLN A 71 -7.98 -16.69 14.30
N ASP A 72 -8.96 -15.90 14.74
CA ASP A 72 -8.84 -14.45 14.88
C ASP A 72 -7.88 -14.05 16.01
N ALA A 73 -7.28 -12.88 15.87
CA ALA A 73 -6.35 -12.25 16.82
C ALA A 73 -5.22 -13.21 17.26
N ARG A 74 -4.55 -13.82 16.28
CA ARG A 74 -3.44 -14.74 16.51
C ARG A 74 -2.22 -14.37 15.66
N PHE A 75 -1.05 -14.65 16.23
CA PHE A 75 0.17 -14.81 15.46
C PHE A 75 0.14 -16.18 14.80
N TYR A 76 0.72 -16.29 13.62
CA TYR A 76 0.91 -17.52 12.86
C TYR A 76 2.39 -17.66 12.55
N ALA A 77 2.91 -18.88 12.65
CA ALA A 77 4.31 -19.17 12.37
C ALA A 77 4.42 -20.60 11.78
N LEU A 78 4.45 -20.69 10.46
CA LEU A 78 4.57 -21.94 9.71
C LEU A 78 5.67 -21.80 8.66
N SER A 79 6.53 -22.79 8.51
CA SER A 79 7.63 -22.73 7.54
C SER A 79 7.86 -24.05 6.83
N THR A 80 8.47 -24.02 5.66
CA THR A 80 8.92 -25.22 4.96
C THR A 80 10.31 -25.01 4.40
N ARG A 81 11.05 -26.11 4.32
CA ARG A 81 12.46 -26.15 3.93
C ARG A 81 12.58 -26.81 2.57
N PHE A 82 13.50 -26.29 1.77
CA PHE A 82 13.85 -26.80 0.46
C PHE A 82 15.37 -26.82 0.30
N ASP A 83 15.85 -27.22 -0.88
CA ASP A 83 17.28 -27.32 -1.15
C ASP A 83 17.95 -25.95 -1.07
N ASP A 84 19.04 -25.86 -0.31
CA ASP A 84 19.77 -24.61 -0.11
C ASP A 84 20.39 -24.12 -1.42
N PHE A 85 20.22 -22.84 -1.72
CA PHE A 85 20.83 -22.23 -2.89
C PHE A 85 21.24 -20.77 -2.63
N SER A 86 22.11 -20.25 -3.50
CA SER A 86 22.46 -18.83 -3.57
C SER A 86 21.96 -18.25 -4.88
N ASN A 87 21.51 -16.99 -4.86
CA ASN A 87 21.18 -16.24 -6.07
C ASN A 87 22.39 -15.53 -6.69
N GLN A 88 23.61 -15.84 -6.28
CA GLN A 88 24.81 -15.20 -6.83
C GLN A 88 24.87 -15.37 -8.37
N GLY A 89 24.93 -14.24 -9.08
CA GLY A 89 25.02 -14.20 -10.54
C GLY A 89 23.74 -14.58 -11.29
N GLN A 90 22.61 -14.79 -10.60
CA GLN A 90 21.33 -15.15 -11.22
C GLN A 90 20.16 -14.34 -10.64
N PRO A 91 19.09 -14.09 -11.41
CA PRO A 91 17.90 -13.49 -10.86
C PRO A 91 17.29 -14.38 -9.76
N LEU A 92 16.69 -13.76 -8.76
CA LEU A 92 15.84 -14.41 -7.77
C LEU A 92 14.41 -13.96 -8.00
N VAL A 93 13.52 -14.90 -8.28
CA VAL A 93 12.10 -14.65 -8.50
C VAL A 93 11.30 -15.37 -7.43
N ILE A 94 10.49 -14.61 -6.70
CA ILE A 94 9.67 -15.08 -5.59
C ILE A 94 8.23 -14.74 -5.92
N GLN A 95 7.38 -15.74 -5.98
CA GLN A 95 6.00 -15.59 -6.38
C GLN A 95 5.07 -16.41 -5.50
N PHE A 96 3.93 -15.82 -5.11
CA PHE A 96 2.88 -16.52 -4.37
C PHE A 96 1.55 -15.79 -4.54
N THR A 97 0.46 -16.47 -4.20
CA THR A 97 -0.89 -15.91 -4.22
C THR A 97 -1.42 -15.73 -2.81
N VAL A 98 -2.14 -14.63 -2.62
CA VAL A 98 -2.81 -14.29 -1.35
C VAL A 98 -4.25 -13.93 -1.66
N LYS A 99 -5.17 -14.44 -0.85
CA LYS A 99 -6.59 -14.11 -0.92
C LYS A 99 -7.12 -13.74 0.46
N HIS A 100 -7.57 -12.51 0.63
CA HIS A 100 -8.19 -12.03 1.86
C HIS A 100 -9.72 -12.14 1.80
N GLU A 101 -10.26 -13.36 1.73
CA GLU A 101 -11.71 -13.56 1.53
C GLU A 101 -12.56 -12.97 2.67
N GLN A 102 -11.97 -12.79 3.84
CA GLN A 102 -12.66 -12.34 5.04
C GLN A 102 -12.88 -10.83 5.08
N SER A 103 -12.50 -10.05 4.06
CA SER A 103 -12.41 -8.59 4.14
C SER A 103 -11.54 -8.18 5.33
N ILE A 104 -10.23 -8.39 5.20
CA ILE A 104 -9.25 -8.15 6.26
C ILE A 104 -9.19 -6.66 6.64
N ASP A 105 -9.16 -6.38 7.94
CA ASP A 105 -9.05 -5.04 8.50
C ASP A 105 -7.63 -4.75 8.98
N CYS A 106 -7.01 -5.69 9.70
CA CYS A 106 -5.61 -5.64 10.08
C CYS A 106 -4.97 -7.04 10.10
N GLY A 107 -3.99 -7.27 9.25
CA GLY A 107 -3.11 -8.42 9.27
C GLY A 107 -2.14 -8.49 8.09
N GLY A 108 -1.06 -9.25 8.30
CA GLY A 108 -0.01 -9.48 7.31
C GLY A 108 -0.37 -10.58 6.33
N GLY A 109 -0.03 -10.37 5.06
CA GLY A 109 -0.13 -11.33 3.96
C GLY A 109 1.22 -11.57 3.28
N TYR A 110 2.32 -11.36 3.97
CA TYR A 110 3.68 -11.51 3.44
C TYR A 110 4.33 -12.85 3.82
N ILE A 111 5.38 -13.18 3.07
CA ILE A 111 6.29 -14.29 3.36
C ILE A 111 7.64 -13.74 3.83
N LYS A 112 8.40 -14.58 4.53
CA LYS A 112 9.81 -14.35 4.84
C LYS A 112 10.64 -15.49 4.23
N LEU A 113 11.73 -15.15 3.55
CA LEU A 113 12.76 -16.09 3.13
C LEU A 113 13.91 -16.05 4.14
N PHE A 114 14.34 -17.21 4.56
CA PHE A 114 15.38 -17.39 5.58
C PHE A 114 16.58 -18.15 5.01
N PRO A 115 17.76 -17.96 5.61
CA PRO A 115 18.90 -18.84 5.38
C PRO A 115 18.57 -20.27 5.83
N SER A 116 19.29 -21.24 5.28
CA SER A 116 19.08 -22.65 5.58
C SER A 116 19.29 -22.99 7.06
N GLU A 117 20.09 -22.24 7.80
CA GLU A 117 20.42 -22.57 9.19
C GLU A 117 19.30 -22.25 10.19
N VAL A 118 18.22 -21.58 9.76
CA VAL A 118 17.13 -21.19 10.67
C VAL A 118 16.46 -22.41 11.31
N SER A 119 16.20 -22.33 12.61
CA SER A 119 15.40 -23.32 13.34
C SER A 119 13.92 -23.11 13.06
N GLN A 120 13.31 -23.98 12.27
CA GLN A 120 11.88 -23.91 11.94
C GLN A 120 10.99 -24.05 13.18
N GLU A 121 11.41 -24.86 14.16
CA GLU A 121 10.67 -25.07 15.41
C GLU A 121 10.74 -23.85 16.35
N ASP A 122 11.66 -22.91 16.12
CA ASP A 122 11.81 -21.69 16.93
C ASP A 122 11.62 -20.42 16.08
N MET A 123 10.98 -20.52 14.92
CA MET A 123 10.74 -19.37 14.03
C MET A 123 9.76 -18.37 14.68
N HIS A 124 10.12 -17.09 14.65
CA HIS A 124 9.32 -15.99 15.22
C HIS A 124 9.63 -14.64 14.54
N GLY A 125 8.98 -13.57 15.04
CA GLY A 125 9.10 -12.19 14.53
C GLY A 125 10.53 -11.67 14.36
N ASP A 126 11.39 -11.98 15.32
CA ASP A 126 12.78 -11.49 15.41
C ASP A 126 13.79 -12.46 14.78
N SER A 127 13.34 -13.60 14.25
CA SER A 127 14.21 -14.53 13.52
C SER A 127 14.83 -13.82 12.31
N VAL A 128 16.14 -13.95 12.14
CA VAL A 128 16.88 -13.30 11.04
C VAL A 128 16.47 -13.91 9.71
N TYR A 129 15.80 -13.12 8.87
CA TYR A 129 15.41 -13.46 7.51
C TYR A 129 16.28 -12.71 6.50
N ASN A 130 16.36 -13.22 5.28
CA ASN A 130 17.02 -12.56 4.15
C ASN A 130 16.09 -11.52 3.52
N ILE A 131 14.86 -11.93 3.18
CA ILE A 131 13.89 -11.08 2.46
C ILE A 131 12.51 -11.25 3.10
N MET A 132 11.79 -10.17 3.32
CA MET A 132 10.35 -10.18 3.61
C MET A 132 9.60 -9.51 2.45
N PHE A 133 8.63 -10.24 1.88
CA PHE A 133 7.89 -9.77 0.72
C PHE A 133 6.40 -10.10 0.79
N GLY A 134 5.55 -9.10 0.56
CA GLY A 134 4.11 -9.30 0.34
C GLY A 134 3.20 -8.22 0.96
N PRO A 135 1.88 -8.35 0.78
CA PRO A 135 0.91 -7.37 1.26
C PRO A 135 0.86 -7.29 2.80
N ASP A 136 0.63 -6.09 3.31
CA ASP A 136 0.33 -5.81 4.72
C ASP A 136 -0.74 -4.75 4.81
N ILE A 137 -1.83 -5.11 5.50
CA ILE A 137 -3.02 -4.28 5.64
C ILE A 137 -3.24 -4.05 7.11
N CYS A 138 -3.33 -2.81 7.56
CA CYS A 138 -3.79 -2.46 8.89
C CYS A 138 -4.51 -1.11 8.90
N GLY A 139 -5.83 -1.19 8.93
CA GLY A 139 -6.73 -0.04 8.88
C GLY A 139 -6.65 0.72 7.56
N PRO A 140 -7.14 1.97 7.52
CA PRO A 140 -7.10 2.80 6.33
C PRO A 140 -5.70 3.36 6.04
N GLY A 141 -4.80 3.40 7.04
CA GLY A 141 -3.49 4.04 6.95
C GLY A 141 -2.37 3.15 6.42
N THR A 142 -2.45 1.83 6.62
CA THR A 142 -1.41 0.88 6.20
C THR A 142 -1.99 -0.08 5.17
N LYS A 143 -1.68 0.10 3.89
CA LYS A 143 -2.08 -0.79 2.79
C LYS A 143 -0.97 -0.86 1.75
N LYS A 144 0.13 -1.51 2.12
CA LYS A 144 1.35 -1.52 1.32
C LYS A 144 1.88 -2.93 1.13
N VAL A 145 2.71 -3.11 0.11
CA VAL A 145 3.50 -4.31 -0.10
C VAL A 145 4.85 -4.08 0.58
N HIS A 146 5.16 -4.89 1.59
CA HIS A 146 6.50 -4.90 2.17
C HIS A 146 7.46 -5.53 1.18
N VAL A 147 8.60 -4.87 0.99
CA VAL A 147 9.78 -5.40 0.30
C VAL A 147 10.96 -5.00 1.17
N ILE A 148 11.38 -5.92 2.03
CA ILE A 148 12.39 -5.67 3.06
C ILE A 148 13.56 -6.61 2.82
N PHE A 149 14.74 -6.05 2.69
CA PHE A 149 15.99 -6.80 2.52
C PHE A 149 16.81 -6.71 3.81
N ASN A 150 17.32 -7.84 4.27
CA ASN A 150 18.37 -7.85 5.27
C ASN A 150 19.71 -7.60 4.58
N TYR A 151 20.41 -6.57 5.05
CA TYR A 151 21.74 -6.22 4.58
C TYR A 151 22.60 -5.84 5.79
N LYS A 152 23.76 -6.49 5.92
CA LYS A 152 24.72 -6.30 7.03
C LYS A 152 24.05 -6.38 8.42
N GLY A 153 23.09 -7.31 8.59
CA GLY A 153 22.40 -7.55 9.87
C GLY A 153 21.28 -6.57 10.19
N LYS A 154 20.95 -5.63 9.29
CA LYS A 154 19.83 -4.69 9.45
C LYS A 154 18.77 -4.96 8.37
N ASN A 155 17.51 -4.84 8.76
CA ASN A 155 16.37 -4.92 7.84
C ASN A 155 16.08 -3.53 7.27
N HIS A 156 16.19 -3.38 5.95
CA HIS A 156 15.93 -2.13 5.24
C HIS A 156 14.59 -2.23 4.52
N LEU A 157 13.68 -1.29 4.82
CA LEU A 157 12.37 -1.19 4.17
C LEU A 157 12.50 -0.39 2.88
N ILE A 158 11.67 -0.72 1.89
CA ILE A 158 11.56 0.06 0.66
C ILE A 158 11.06 1.48 0.97
N ASN A 159 11.70 2.47 0.36
CA ASN A 159 11.34 3.88 0.52
C ASN A 159 10.07 4.26 -0.28
N LYS A 160 9.76 3.49 -1.33
CA LYS A 160 8.58 3.66 -2.18
C LYS A 160 7.33 3.03 -1.56
N ASP A 161 6.20 3.71 -1.71
CA ASP A 161 4.90 3.20 -1.26
C ASP A 161 4.21 2.38 -2.36
N VAL A 162 4.33 1.06 -2.28
CA VAL A 162 3.68 0.13 -3.21
C VAL A 162 2.34 -0.30 -2.64
N ARG A 163 1.24 0.20 -3.21
CA ARG A 163 -0.11 -0.10 -2.72
C ARG A 163 -0.50 -1.56 -2.97
N CYS A 164 -0.90 -2.27 -1.92
CA CYS A 164 -1.42 -3.63 -2.03
C CYS A 164 -2.89 -3.67 -2.44
N LYS A 165 -3.38 -4.86 -2.81
CA LYS A 165 -4.81 -5.10 -3.07
C LYS A 165 -5.54 -5.39 -1.77
N ASP A 166 -6.73 -4.83 -1.62
CA ASP A 166 -7.55 -4.88 -0.40
C ASP A 166 -8.96 -5.43 -0.64
N ASP A 167 -9.20 -6.06 -1.79
CA ASP A 167 -10.44 -6.77 -2.08
C ASP A 167 -10.39 -8.24 -1.62
N GLU A 168 -11.49 -8.97 -1.79
CA GLU A 168 -11.63 -10.36 -1.31
C GLU A 168 -11.09 -11.41 -2.30
N TYR A 169 -10.63 -11.00 -3.49
CA TYR A 169 -10.18 -11.90 -4.54
C TYR A 169 -8.74 -12.36 -4.33
N THR A 170 -8.37 -13.40 -5.06
CA THR A 170 -7.00 -13.90 -5.08
C THR A 170 -6.14 -12.95 -5.91
N HIS A 171 -5.02 -12.53 -5.35
CA HIS A 171 -4.01 -11.72 -6.03
C HIS A 171 -2.67 -12.43 -6.05
N LEU A 172 -1.94 -12.24 -7.16
CA LEU A 172 -0.60 -12.78 -7.37
C LEU A 172 0.42 -11.69 -7.03
N TYR A 173 1.39 -12.01 -6.18
CA TYR A 173 2.51 -11.12 -5.87
C TYR A 173 3.82 -11.75 -6.33
N THR A 174 4.60 -11.01 -7.11
CA THR A 174 5.88 -11.46 -7.65
C THR A 174 6.95 -10.41 -7.38
N LEU A 175 8.06 -10.82 -6.77
CA LEU A 175 9.27 -10.04 -6.61
C LEU A 175 10.37 -10.64 -7.46
N ILE A 176 11.02 -9.82 -8.29
CA ILE A 176 12.17 -10.18 -9.10
C ILE A 176 13.33 -9.34 -8.62
N VAL A 177 14.45 -9.97 -8.31
CA VAL A 177 15.70 -9.31 -7.89
C VAL A 177 16.80 -9.78 -8.82
N ASN A 178 17.44 -8.86 -9.54
CA ASN A 178 18.42 -9.18 -10.57
C ASN A 178 19.86 -8.98 -10.09
N PRO A 179 20.84 -9.62 -10.76
CA PRO A 179 22.27 -9.50 -10.41
C PRO A 179 22.89 -8.13 -10.63
N ASP A 180 22.20 -7.23 -11.34
CA ASP A 180 22.63 -5.87 -11.61
C ASP A 180 22.12 -4.86 -10.55
N ASN A 181 21.73 -5.36 -9.38
CA ASN A 181 21.08 -4.59 -8.31
C ASN A 181 19.76 -3.93 -8.73
N THR A 182 19.09 -4.43 -9.77
CA THR A 182 17.72 -3.99 -10.10
C THR A 182 16.68 -4.90 -9.46
N TYR A 183 15.48 -4.37 -9.24
CA TYR A 183 14.34 -5.15 -8.78
C TYR A 183 13.06 -4.76 -9.53
N GLU A 184 12.11 -5.68 -9.54
CA GLU A 184 10.77 -5.47 -10.06
C GLU A 184 9.73 -6.12 -9.14
N VAL A 185 8.65 -5.38 -8.86
CA VAL A 185 7.47 -5.91 -8.17
C VAL A 185 6.32 -5.96 -9.18
N LYS A 186 5.75 -7.16 -9.35
CA LYS A 186 4.51 -7.37 -10.10
C LYS A 186 3.38 -7.74 -9.15
N ILE A 187 2.20 -7.19 -9.43
CA ILE A 187 0.94 -7.62 -8.83
C ILE A 187 0.04 -8.07 -9.98
N ASP A 188 -0.55 -9.26 -9.87
CA ASP A 188 -1.47 -9.80 -10.89
C ASP A 188 -0.80 -9.91 -12.28
N ASN A 189 0.47 -10.34 -12.32
CA ASN A 189 1.34 -10.36 -13.50
C ASN A 189 1.54 -9.00 -14.19
N LYS A 190 1.22 -7.89 -13.53
CA LYS A 190 1.47 -6.54 -14.02
C LYS A 190 2.56 -5.88 -13.18
N LYS A 191 3.56 -5.30 -13.85
CA LYS A 191 4.57 -4.48 -13.20
C LYS A 191 3.91 -3.29 -12.50
N VAL A 192 4.11 -3.19 -11.19
CA VAL A 192 3.62 -2.06 -10.37
C VAL A 192 4.76 -1.16 -9.92
N GLU A 193 5.96 -1.72 -9.73
CA GLU A 193 7.14 -0.98 -9.30
C GLU A 193 8.42 -1.61 -9.87
N SER A 194 9.44 -0.78 -10.13
CA SER A 194 10.77 -1.23 -10.55
C SER A 194 11.82 -0.15 -10.30
N GLY A 195 13.05 -0.55 -10.01
CA GLY A 195 14.15 0.40 -9.79
C GLY A 195 15.45 -0.29 -9.44
N ASN A 196 16.35 0.47 -8.80
CA ASN A 196 17.61 -0.04 -8.27
C ASN A 196 17.50 -0.20 -6.75
N LEU A 197 18.16 -1.24 -6.23
CA LEU A 197 18.26 -1.50 -4.80
C LEU A 197 18.96 -0.34 -4.06
N GLU A 198 20.03 0.23 -4.64
CA GLU A 198 20.76 1.36 -4.03
C GLU A 198 19.93 2.65 -3.87
N ASP A 199 18.98 2.89 -4.78
CA ASP A 199 18.23 4.14 -4.83
C ASP A 199 16.95 4.09 -4.00
N ASP A 200 16.31 2.91 -3.97
CA ASP A 200 14.98 2.72 -3.36
C ASP A 200 15.05 2.18 -1.92
N TRP A 201 16.25 1.92 -1.39
CA TRP A 201 16.51 1.55 0.01
C TRP A 201 17.75 2.25 0.55
N ASP A 202 17.74 2.52 1.86
CA ASP A 202 18.86 3.15 2.56
C ASP A 202 19.94 2.13 2.98
N PHE A 203 20.51 1.37 2.02
CA PHE A 203 21.57 0.38 2.30
C PHE A 203 22.92 1.02 2.62
N LEU A 204 23.28 2.01 1.81
CA LEU A 204 24.59 2.67 1.84
C LEU A 204 24.44 4.11 2.33
N PRO A 205 25.51 4.70 2.90
CA PRO A 205 25.55 6.13 3.17
C PRO A 205 25.28 6.97 1.90
N PRO A 206 24.81 8.22 2.05
CA PRO A 206 24.54 9.06 0.88
C PRO A 206 25.83 9.29 0.09
N LYS A 207 25.73 9.26 -1.26
CA LYS A 207 26.87 9.45 -2.17
C LYS A 207 27.56 10.81 -1.97
N LYS A 208 26.78 11.83 -1.60
CA LYS A 208 27.24 13.19 -1.35
C LYS A 208 26.80 13.68 0.02
N ILE A 209 27.69 14.41 0.68
CA ILE A 209 27.42 15.10 1.94
C ILE A 209 27.72 16.58 1.79
N LYS A 210 27.08 17.41 2.62
CA LYS A 210 27.43 18.83 2.70
C LYS A 210 28.84 18.95 3.26
N ASP A 211 29.67 19.76 2.61
CA ASP A 211 31.07 19.98 2.99
C ASP A 211 31.20 20.54 4.43
N PRO A 212 31.64 19.74 5.41
CA PRO A 212 31.70 20.20 6.80
C PRO A 212 32.62 21.43 7.00
N GLU A 213 33.54 21.68 6.08
CA GLU A 213 34.46 22.83 6.13
C GLU A 213 33.88 24.09 5.46
N ALA A 214 32.84 23.94 4.62
CA ALA A 214 32.23 25.08 3.94
C ALA A 214 31.33 25.88 4.89
N LYS A 215 31.64 27.16 5.03
CA LYS A 215 30.80 28.12 5.77
C LYS A 215 30.29 29.18 4.80
N LYS A 216 29.08 29.68 5.06
CA LYS A 216 28.55 30.84 4.31
C LYS A 216 29.54 32.00 4.48
N PRO A 217 30.08 32.56 3.40
CA PRO A 217 30.97 33.72 3.49
C PRO A 217 30.27 34.91 4.15
N GLU A 218 30.98 35.66 5.01
CA GLU A 218 30.41 36.84 5.68
C GLU A 218 30.01 37.94 4.68
N ASP A 219 30.63 37.97 3.51
CA ASP A 219 30.34 38.90 2.40
C ASP A 219 29.23 38.40 1.46
N TRP A 220 28.52 37.33 1.82
CA TRP A 220 27.44 36.77 1.01
C TRP A 220 26.07 37.31 1.44
N ASP A 221 25.59 38.32 0.70
CA ASP A 221 24.25 38.87 0.91
C ASP A 221 23.20 38.06 0.13
N ASP A 222 22.36 37.34 0.87
CA ASP A 222 21.23 36.56 0.38
C ASP A 222 19.89 37.30 0.47
N ARG A 223 19.91 38.59 0.85
CA ARG A 223 18.71 39.43 0.85
C ARG A 223 18.47 39.95 -0.56
N GLU A 224 17.42 39.45 -1.20
CA GLU A 224 16.96 39.92 -2.52
C GLU A 224 16.60 41.41 -2.51
N LYS A 225 16.06 41.87 -1.38
CA LYS A 225 15.67 43.25 -1.17
C LYS A 225 16.26 43.79 0.12
N ILE A 226 16.67 45.04 0.08
CA ILE A 226 17.15 45.81 1.23
C ILE A 226 16.29 47.07 1.38
N PRO A 227 16.12 47.60 2.60
CA PRO A 227 15.50 48.91 2.78
C PRO A 227 16.32 49.95 2.03
N ASP A 228 15.61 50.83 1.31
CA ASP A 228 16.18 51.94 0.58
C ASP A 228 16.90 52.88 1.56
N PRO A 229 18.23 53.01 1.47
CA PRO A 229 18.99 53.87 2.38
C PRO A 229 18.68 55.36 2.17
N ASP A 230 18.10 55.73 1.02
CA ASP A 230 17.75 57.11 0.69
C ASP A 230 16.28 57.44 1.00
N ASP A 231 15.45 56.44 1.33
CA ASP A 231 14.07 56.66 1.73
C ASP A 231 14.02 57.14 3.18
N LYS A 232 13.54 58.38 3.37
CA LYS A 232 13.43 59.01 4.68
C LYS A 232 11.98 59.05 5.09
N LYS A 233 11.74 58.77 6.37
CA LYS A 233 10.43 58.92 6.99
C LYS A 233 9.89 60.34 6.72
N PRO A 234 8.75 60.48 6.03
CA PRO A 234 8.12 61.79 5.85
C PRO A 234 7.75 62.39 7.20
N GLU A 235 7.94 63.70 7.37
CA GLU A 235 7.61 64.40 8.62
C GLU A 235 6.12 64.29 9.00
N ASP A 236 5.24 64.08 8.02
CA ASP A 236 3.78 63.94 8.20
C ASP A 236 3.32 62.47 8.44
N TRP A 237 4.23 61.55 8.76
CA TRP A 237 3.91 60.13 8.95
C TRP A 237 3.54 59.79 10.41
N ASP A 238 4.17 60.45 11.39
CA ASP A 238 3.90 60.23 12.82
C ASP A 238 2.67 61.01 13.27
N LYS A 239 1.50 60.52 12.83
CA LYS A 239 0.22 61.00 13.33
C LYS A 239 -0.24 60.12 14.50
N PRO A 240 -0.89 60.70 15.52
CA PRO A 240 -1.43 59.91 16.63
C PRO A 240 -2.49 58.93 16.12
N GLU A 241 -2.48 57.70 16.64
CA GLU A 241 -3.41 56.63 16.27
C GLU A 241 -4.87 57.00 16.57
N ASN A 242 -5.09 57.78 17.62
CA ASN A 242 -6.40 58.28 18.01
C ASN A 242 -6.40 59.81 18.06
N ILE A 243 -7.40 60.42 17.44
CA ILE A 243 -7.69 61.86 17.50
C ILE A 243 -9.06 62.07 18.14
N PRO A 244 -9.32 63.20 18.82
CA PRO A 244 -10.64 63.48 19.32
C PRO A 244 -11.63 63.65 18.16
N ASP A 245 -12.82 63.06 18.29
CA ASP A 245 -13.83 63.05 17.23
C ASP A 245 -14.27 64.49 16.87
N PRO A 246 -14.00 64.96 15.63
CA PRO A 246 -14.34 66.32 15.22
C PRO A 246 -15.85 66.54 15.07
N ASP A 247 -16.65 65.47 14.95
CA ASP A 247 -18.10 65.53 14.80
C ASP A 247 -18.84 65.30 16.14
N ALA A 248 -18.11 64.93 17.20
CA ALA A 248 -18.68 64.79 18.53
C ALA A 248 -19.07 66.16 19.08
N LYS A 249 -20.34 66.30 19.45
CA LYS A 249 -20.86 67.45 20.16
C LYS A 249 -21.15 67.07 21.59
N LYS A 250 -20.81 67.98 22.49
CA LYS A 250 -21.18 67.89 23.90
C LYS A 250 -22.70 67.70 24.01
N PRO A 251 -23.19 66.66 24.69
CA PRO A 251 -24.62 66.46 24.89
C PRO A 251 -25.26 67.66 25.61
N ASP A 252 -26.49 68.00 25.23
CA ASP A 252 -27.22 69.15 25.81
C ASP A 252 -27.53 68.97 27.31
N ASP A 253 -27.46 67.73 27.83
CA ASP A 253 -27.74 67.35 29.22
C ASP A 253 -26.45 67.15 30.06
N TRP A 254 -25.30 67.64 29.58
CA TRP A 254 -24.02 67.52 30.28
C TRP A 254 -23.76 68.71 31.22
N ASP A 255 -23.49 68.43 32.50
CA ASP A 255 -23.20 69.43 33.53
C ASP A 255 -21.71 69.41 33.92
N ASP A 256 -20.94 70.44 33.52
CA ASP A 256 -19.50 70.50 33.81
C ASP A 256 -19.17 70.59 35.32
N GLU A 257 -20.12 71.05 36.15
CA GLU A 257 -19.91 71.22 37.60
C GLU A 257 -20.09 69.89 38.36
N MET A 258 -20.89 68.97 37.80
CA MET A 258 -21.20 67.65 38.38
C MET A 258 -20.46 66.49 37.69
N ASP A 259 -20.26 66.54 36.37
CA ASP A 259 -19.69 65.46 35.55
C ASP A 259 -18.24 65.73 35.09
N GLY A 260 -17.74 66.97 35.25
CA GLY A 260 -16.38 67.40 34.86
C GLY A 260 -16.30 68.00 33.45
N GLU A 261 -15.12 68.50 33.05
CA GLU A 261 -14.90 69.02 31.69
C GLU A 261 -15.14 67.92 30.66
N TRP A 262 -16.07 68.17 29.73
CA TRP A 262 -16.39 67.22 28.67
C TRP A 262 -15.22 67.05 27.70
N GLU A 263 -14.72 65.81 27.56
CA GLU A 263 -13.73 65.45 26.55
C GLU A 263 -14.39 64.62 25.42
N PRO A 264 -14.21 65.01 24.14
CA PRO A 264 -14.75 64.25 23.02
C PRO A 264 -14.17 62.83 22.95
N PRO A 265 -14.96 61.83 22.52
CA PRO A 265 -14.47 60.47 22.36
C PRO A 265 -13.33 60.43 21.34
N MET A 266 -12.30 59.63 21.65
CA MET A 266 -11.16 59.43 20.77
C MET A 266 -11.54 58.46 19.65
N VAL A 267 -11.43 58.88 18.40
CA VAL A 267 -11.66 58.05 17.20
C VAL A 267 -10.34 57.76 16.49
N THR A 268 -10.29 56.62 15.80
CA THR A 268 -9.12 56.24 15.02
C THR A 268 -8.85 57.26 13.94
N ASN A 269 -7.64 57.82 13.94
CA ASN A 269 -7.24 58.84 13.00
C ASN A 269 -7.18 58.27 11.57
N PRO A 270 -8.00 58.78 10.62
CA PRO A 270 -7.97 58.31 9.23
C PRO A 270 -6.61 58.48 8.54
N ASP A 271 -5.79 59.41 9.03
CA ASP A 271 -4.45 59.68 8.51
C ASP A 271 -3.34 58.86 9.20
N TYR A 272 -3.66 58.02 10.19
CA TYR A 272 -2.67 57.14 10.82
C TYR A 272 -2.25 56.03 9.86
N LYS A 273 -0.99 56.09 9.42
CA LYS A 273 -0.42 55.15 8.42
C LYS A 273 0.36 54.00 9.04
N GLY A 274 0.33 53.84 10.37
CA GLY A 274 1.07 52.82 11.12
C GLY A 274 2.57 53.09 11.21
N GLU A 275 3.33 52.12 11.74
CA GLU A 275 4.80 52.22 11.83
C GLU A 275 5.43 52.33 10.44
N TRP A 276 6.19 53.40 10.22
CA TRP A 276 6.88 53.63 8.94
C TRP A 276 7.93 52.54 8.70
N LYS A 277 7.93 51.98 7.49
CA LYS A 277 8.98 51.09 6.98
C LYS A 277 9.55 51.68 5.68
N PRO A 278 10.88 51.71 5.51
CA PRO A 278 11.49 52.16 4.27
C PRO A 278 11.01 51.31 3.08
N ARG A 279 10.93 51.90 1.90
CA ARG A 279 10.70 51.16 0.65
C ARG A 279 11.79 50.11 0.46
N GLU A 280 11.42 48.96 -0.08
CA GLU A 280 12.37 47.90 -0.39
C GLU A 280 12.93 48.07 -1.81
N ILE A 281 14.24 48.22 -1.95
CA ILE A 281 14.94 48.23 -3.24
C ILE A 281 15.62 46.88 -3.49
N SER A 282 15.81 46.53 -4.76
CA SER A 282 16.57 45.34 -5.14
C SER A 282 18.02 45.50 -4.70
N ASN A 283 18.55 44.53 -3.97
CA ASN A 283 19.90 44.60 -3.43
C ASN A 283 20.95 44.40 -4.55
N PRO A 284 21.77 45.41 -4.88
CA PRO A 284 22.81 45.27 -5.90
C PRO A 284 23.91 44.27 -5.52
N ALA A 285 24.06 43.95 -4.22
CA ALA A 285 25.03 42.99 -3.70
C ALA A 285 24.44 41.56 -3.55
N TYR A 286 23.21 41.32 -4.02
CA TYR A 286 22.59 39.99 -3.94
C TYR A 286 23.37 38.99 -4.79
N LYS A 287 24.00 38.02 -4.12
CA LYS A 287 24.77 36.95 -4.78
C LYS A 287 23.94 35.68 -5.02
N GLY A 288 22.64 35.70 -4.70
CA GLY A 288 21.78 34.52 -4.69
C GLY A 288 21.65 33.89 -3.31
N LYS A 289 20.73 32.95 -3.13
CA LYS A 289 20.69 32.12 -1.92
C LYS A 289 21.95 31.26 -1.86
N TRP A 290 22.68 31.33 -0.76
CA TRP A 290 23.86 30.48 -0.55
C TRP A 290 23.46 29.01 -0.55
N ILE A 291 23.97 28.25 -1.52
CA ILE A 291 23.82 26.79 -1.58
C ILE A 291 25.10 26.19 -1.01
N HIS A 292 24.95 25.43 0.06
CA HIS A 292 26.07 24.77 0.69
C HIS A 292 26.68 23.72 -0.26
N PRO A 293 28.00 23.75 -0.54
CA PRO A 293 28.60 22.81 -1.46
C PRO A 293 28.47 21.37 -0.95
N GLU A 294 28.32 20.45 -1.90
CA GLU A 294 28.24 19.01 -1.68
C GLU A 294 29.55 18.36 -2.13
N ILE A 295 30.16 17.55 -1.26
CA ILE A 295 31.37 16.77 -1.53
C ILE A 295 31.03 15.28 -1.56
N ASP A 296 31.86 14.49 -2.23
CA ASP A 296 31.73 13.04 -2.22
C ASP A 296 31.95 12.51 -0.80
N ASN A 297 31.07 11.60 -0.38
CA ASN A 297 31.11 11.05 0.97
C ASN A 297 32.25 10.03 1.10
N PRO A 298 33.26 10.25 1.97
CA PRO A 298 34.35 9.29 2.14
C PRO A 298 33.88 7.94 2.71
N GLU A 299 32.72 7.90 3.38
CA GLU A 299 32.12 6.67 3.92
C GLU A 299 31.31 5.89 2.87
N TYR A 300 31.06 6.46 1.68
CA TYR A 300 30.35 5.75 0.62
C TYR A 300 31.30 4.78 -0.09
N THR A 301 30.91 3.50 -0.12
CA THR A 301 31.54 2.48 -0.95
C THR A 301 30.45 1.77 -1.73
N ALA A 302 30.57 1.77 -3.06
CA ALA A 302 29.63 1.06 -3.93
C ALA A 302 29.70 -0.45 -3.69
N ASP A 303 28.54 -1.10 -3.65
CA ASP A 303 28.42 -2.54 -3.43
C ASP A 303 27.58 -3.16 -4.55
N SER A 304 28.26 -3.90 -5.44
CA SER A 304 27.61 -4.59 -6.56
C SER A 304 26.91 -5.89 -6.16
N GLU A 305 27.02 -6.33 -4.90
CA GLU A 305 26.49 -7.61 -4.42
C GLU A 305 25.36 -7.43 -3.39
N ILE A 306 24.71 -6.26 -3.32
CA ILE A 306 23.56 -6.02 -2.41
C ILE A 306 22.43 -7.03 -2.65
N TYR A 307 22.18 -7.40 -3.91
CA TYR A 307 21.17 -8.38 -4.29
C TYR A 307 21.45 -9.80 -3.78
N LYS A 308 22.71 -10.11 -3.47
CA LYS A 308 23.21 -11.48 -3.28
C LYS A 308 22.95 -11.96 -1.86
N TYR A 309 22.44 -13.18 -1.75
CA TYR A 309 22.36 -13.95 -0.51
C TYR A 309 23.15 -15.25 -0.64
N ASP A 310 23.95 -15.58 0.38
CA ASP A 310 24.81 -16.77 0.35
C ASP A 310 24.02 -18.07 0.57
N SER A 311 22.91 -18.02 1.30
CA SER A 311 22.05 -19.18 1.59
C SER A 311 20.59 -18.76 1.64
N ILE A 312 19.74 -19.48 0.90
CA ILE A 312 18.28 -19.39 0.90
C ILE A 312 17.75 -20.83 0.91
N GLY A 313 17.02 -21.22 1.95
CA GLY A 313 16.52 -22.60 2.03
C GLY A 313 15.25 -22.81 2.85
N VAL A 314 14.68 -21.75 3.43
CA VAL A 314 13.42 -21.83 4.17
C VAL A 314 12.51 -20.68 3.78
N ILE A 315 11.25 -21.00 3.50
CA ILE A 315 10.17 -20.01 3.36
C ILE A 315 9.26 -20.13 4.59
N GLY A 316 8.92 -18.99 5.19
CA GLY A 316 8.08 -18.93 6.37
C GLY A 316 6.96 -17.91 6.25
N LEU A 317 5.83 -18.29 6.84
CA LEU A 317 4.66 -17.46 7.10
C LEU A 317 4.68 -17.13 8.60
N ASP A 318 5.28 -15.98 8.94
CA ASP A 318 5.29 -15.42 10.29
C ASP A 318 4.53 -14.09 10.28
N LEU A 319 3.28 -14.11 10.73
CA LEU A 319 2.35 -13.01 10.53
C LEU A 319 1.32 -12.88 11.67
N TRP A 320 0.85 -11.66 11.88
CA TRP A 320 -0.25 -11.34 12.78
C TRP A 320 -1.51 -11.08 11.98
N GLN A 321 -2.65 -11.65 12.38
CA GLN A 321 -3.96 -11.28 11.81
C GLN A 321 -4.99 -11.08 12.93
N VAL A 322 -5.68 -9.93 12.88
CA VAL A 322 -6.84 -9.65 13.72
C VAL A 322 -8.02 -10.49 13.24
N LYS A 323 -8.34 -10.42 11.94
CA LYS A 323 -9.39 -11.24 11.32
C LYS A 323 -8.79 -12.31 10.41
N SER A 324 -8.98 -13.56 10.78
CA SER A 324 -8.49 -14.73 10.06
C SER A 324 -9.35 -15.08 8.84
N GLY A 325 -8.78 -15.85 7.92
CA GLY A 325 -9.42 -16.25 6.66
C GLY A 325 -8.55 -16.02 5.42
N THR A 326 -7.35 -15.46 5.59
CA THR A 326 -6.40 -15.27 4.49
C THR A 326 -5.91 -16.63 4.01
N ILE A 327 -6.01 -16.88 2.70
CA ILE A 327 -5.51 -18.09 2.04
C ILE A 327 -4.23 -17.76 1.28
N PHE A 328 -3.19 -18.55 1.52
CA PHE A 328 -1.93 -18.51 0.77
C PHE A 328 -1.78 -19.76 -0.08
N ASP A 329 -1.36 -19.58 -1.33
CA ASP A 329 -1.21 -20.67 -2.30
C ASP A 329 -0.22 -20.32 -3.42
N ASN A 330 0.11 -21.29 -4.27
CA ASN A 330 0.90 -21.14 -5.50
C ASN A 330 2.27 -20.53 -5.26
N PHE A 331 2.97 -21.01 -4.22
CA PHE A 331 4.31 -20.57 -3.91
C PHE A 331 5.28 -21.07 -4.99
N LEU A 332 6.16 -20.19 -5.45
CA LEU A 332 7.18 -20.46 -6.45
C LEU A 332 8.43 -19.62 -6.15
N ILE A 333 9.58 -20.28 -6.13
CA ILE A 333 10.90 -19.64 -6.11
C ILE A 333 11.68 -20.19 -7.30
N THR A 334 12.14 -19.31 -8.19
CA THR A 334 12.83 -19.66 -9.45
C THR A 334 13.86 -18.60 -9.80
N ASN A 335 14.74 -18.88 -10.77
CA ASN A 335 15.66 -17.89 -11.33
C ASN A 335 15.19 -17.27 -12.66
N ASP A 336 14.04 -17.72 -13.20
CA ASP A 336 13.53 -17.29 -14.50
C ASP A 336 12.20 -16.52 -14.36
N PRO A 337 12.20 -15.20 -14.64
CA PRO A 337 11.00 -14.38 -14.64
C PRO A 337 9.92 -14.85 -15.63
N ASN A 338 10.29 -15.48 -16.75
CA ASN A 338 9.34 -15.97 -17.75
C ASN A 338 8.59 -17.19 -17.22
N VAL A 339 9.30 -18.13 -16.59
CA VAL A 339 8.68 -19.29 -15.93
C VAL A 339 7.71 -18.83 -14.84
N ALA A 340 8.08 -17.82 -14.05
CA ALA A 340 7.19 -17.26 -13.04
C ALA A 340 5.91 -16.66 -13.66
N GLU A 341 6.05 -15.90 -14.76
CA GLU A 341 4.91 -15.31 -15.47
C GLU A 341 3.97 -16.38 -16.06
N GLU A 342 4.52 -17.41 -16.70
CA GLU A 342 3.77 -18.57 -17.21
C GLU A 342 3.02 -19.28 -16.08
N VAL A 343 3.70 -19.62 -14.98
CA VAL A 343 3.07 -20.27 -13.82
C VAL A 343 1.98 -19.37 -13.22
N GLY A 344 2.20 -18.06 -13.14
CA GLY A 344 1.22 -17.10 -12.65
C GLY A 344 -0.05 -17.04 -13.53
N ASN A 345 0.12 -17.11 -14.85
CA ASN A 345 -1.00 -17.18 -15.80
C ASN A 345 -1.74 -18.52 -15.70
N ASP A 346 -1.01 -19.62 -15.52
CA ASP A 346 -1.56 -20.97 -15.45
C ASP A 346 -2.26 -21.31 -14.14
N THR A 347 -1.92 -20.60 -13.06
CA THR A 347 -2.52 -20.74 -11.72
C THR A 347 -3.57 -19.63 -11.51
N TRP A 348 -3.15 -18.51 -10.91
CA TRP A 348 -3.99 -17.35 -10.60
C TRP A 348 -4.82 -16.86 -11.80
N GLY A 349 -4.22 -16.82 -12.98
CA GLY A 349 -4.91 -16.38 -14.20
C GLY A 349 -6.17 -17.20 -14.52
N LYS A 350 -6.13 -18.52 -14.32
CA LYS A 350 -7.29 -19.41 -14.48
C LYS A 350 -8.30 -19.23 -13.35
N THR A 351 -7.83 -19.17 -12.11
CA THR A 351 -8.67 -18.99 -10.92
C THR A 351 -9.48 -17.69 -10.99
N LYS A 352 -8.86 -16.58 -11.39
CA LYS A 352 -9.50 -15.26 -11.55
C LYS A 352 -10.64 -15.27 -12.56
N VAL A 353 -10.44 -15.90 -13.71
CA VAL A 353 -11.47 -15.96 -14.78
C VAL A 353 -12.66 -16.79 -14.31
N CYS A 354 -12.39 -17.95 -13.68
CA CYS A 354 -13.43 -18.84 -13.18
C CYS A 354 -14.21 -18.23 -12.02
N THR A 355 -13.54 -17.60 -11.05
CA THR A 355 -14.22 -16.92 -9.93
C THR A 355 -15.12 -15.80 -10.41
N PHE A 356 -14.65 -14.92 -11.31
CA PHE A 356 -15.46 -13.82 -11.84
C PHE A 356 -16.71 -14.33 -12.58
N THR A 357 -16.55 -15.35 -13.41
CA THR A 357 -17.66 -15.96 -14.17
C THR A 357 -18.66 -16.62 -13.23
N ARG A 358 -18.19 -17.35 -12.21
CA ARG A 358 -19.05 -18.02 -11.22
C ARG A 358 -19.77 -17.04 -10.32
N PHE A 359 -19.15 -15.93 -9.94
CA PHE A 359 -19.79 -14.86 -9.20
C PHE A 359 -20.90 -14.18 -10.03
N GLN A 360 -20.64 -13.88 -11.30
CA GLN A 360 -21.66 -13.33 -12.19
C GLN A 360 -22.84 -14.30 -12.36
N THR A 361 -22.59 -15.59 -12.60
CA THR A 361 -23.67 -16.59 -12.70
C THR A 361 -24.45 -16.71 -11.40
N SER A 362 -23.80 -16.71 -10.23
CA SER A 362 -24.47 -16.76 -8.92
C SER A 362 -25.34 -15.52 -8.68
N LEU A 363 -24.82 -14.31 -8.97
CA LEU A 363 -25.59 -13.06 -8.88
C LEU A 363 -26.80 -13.06 -9.82
N VAL A 364 -26.67 -13.61 -11.03
CA VAL A 364 -27.78 -13.78 -11.97
C VAL A 364 -28.79 -14.79 -11.41
N SER A 365 -28.35 -15.93 -10.88
CA SER A 365 -29.23 -16.93 -10.25
C SER A 365 -29.98 -16.35 -9.05
N ILE A 366 -29.32 -15.59 -8.17
CA ILE A 366 -29.95 -14.91 -7.03
C ILE A 366 -31.01 -13.91 -7.52
N LYS A 367 -30.70 -13.11 -8.55
CA LYS A 367 -31.68 -12.20 -9.16
C LYS A 367 -32.88 -12.96 -9.75
N VAL A 368 -32.65 -14.09 -10.42
CA VAL A 368 -33.72 -14.94 -10.98
C VAL A 368 -34.60 -15.53 -9.88
N VAL A 369 -34.01 -16.04 -8.79
CA VAL A 369 -34.75 -16.57 -7.63
C VAL A 369 -35.58 -15.47 -6.98
N ASN A 370 -35.01 -14.28 -6.76
CA ASN A 370 -35.75 -13.14 -6.21
C ASN A 370 -36.90 -12.68 -7.11
N LEU A 371 -36.71 -12.70 -8.44
CA LEU A 371 -37.80 -12.41 -9.39
C LEU A 371 -38.89 -13.50 -9.37
N GLN A 372 -38.53 -14.76 -9.16
CA GLN A 372 -39.50 -15.86 -9.03
C GLN A 372 -40.28 -15.77 -7.72
N THR A 373 -39.64 -15.46 -6.60
CA THR A 373 -40.31 -15.27 -5.30
C THR A 373 -41.24 -14.06 -5.36
N GLU A 374 -40.83 -12.93 -5.95
CA GLU A 374 -41.71 -11.78 -6.15
C GLU A 374 -42.94 -12.12 -7.01
N LYS A 375 -42.75 -12.87 -8.11
CA LYS A 375 -43.86 -13.33 -8.96
C LYS A 375 -44.80 -14.27 -8.19
N HIS A 376 -44.26 -15.16 -7.36
CA HIS A 376 -45.04 -16.07 -6.53
C HIS A 376 -45.86 -15.31 -5.48
N THR A 377 -45.25 -14.35 -4.78
CA THR A 377 -45.93 -13.48 -3.80
C THR A 377 -47.04 -12.68 -4.47
N LYS A 378 -46.78 -12.04 -5.62
CA LYS A 378 -47.83 -11.32 -6.38
C LYS A 378 -48.99 -12.22 -6.78
N ARG A 379 -48.73 -13.43 -7.27
CA ARG A 379 -49.78 -14.42 -7.59
C ARG A 379 -50.61 -14.79 -6.36
N TYR A 380 -49.96 -15.02 -5.22
CA TYR A 380 -50.64 -15.36 -3.97
C TYR A 380 -51.53 -14.21 -3.47
N THR A 381 -51.05 -12.97 -3.53
CA THR A 381 -51.83 -11.78 -3.15
C THR A 381 -53.04 -11.57 -4.07
N VAL A 382 -52.89 -11.79 -5.38
CA VAL A 382 -54.00 -11.71 -6.34
C VAL A 382 -55.05 -12.79 -6.03
N LYS A 383 -54.63 -14.02 -5.74
CA LYS A 383 -55.52 -15.12 -5.36
C LYS A 383 -56.30 -14.80 -4.08
N GLN A 384 -55.63 -14.32 -3.03
CA GLN A 384 -56.29 -13.90 -1.79
C GLN A 384 -57.28 -12.74 -2.02
N LYS A 385 -56.93 -11.74 -2.83
CA LYS A 385 -57.85 -10.64 -3.18
C LYS A 385 -59.08 -11.15 -3.96
N ALA A 386 -58.90 -12.12 -4.85
CA ALA A 386 -60.00 -12.75 -5.59
C ALA A 386 -60.93 -13.54 -4.66
N GLU A 387 -60.38 -14.34 -3.73
CA GLU A 387 -61.13 -15.09 -2.73
C GLU A 387 -61.90 -14.15 -1.79
N LEU A 388 -61.28 -13.06 -1.33
CA LEU A 388 -61.94 -12.05 -0.50
C LEU A 388 -63.09 -11.33 -1.24
N LYS A 389 -62.91 -11.08 -2.55
CA LYS A 389 -63.94 -10.48 -3.40
C LYS A 389 -65.10 -11.44 -3.62
N TYR A 390 -64.82 -12.73 -3.87
CA TYR A 390 -65.83 -13.78 -3.95
C TYR A 390 -66.62 -13.90 -2.65
N SER A 391 -65.94 -13.94 -1.49
CA SER A 391 -66.58 -14.01 -0.17
C SER A 391 -67.51 -12.81 0.10
N LYS A 392 -67.09 -11.59 -0.28
CA LYS A 392 -67.92 -10.38 -0.16
C LYS A 392 -69.14 -10.42 -1.08
N LEU A 393 -69.00 -10.92 -2.31
CA LEU A 393 -70.12 -11.10 -3.25
C LEU A 393 -71.13 -12.13 -2.73
N THR A 394 -70.66 -13.27 -2.21
CA THR A 394 -71.54 -14.28 -1.61
C THR A 394 -72.28 -13.76 -0.39
N PHE A 395 -71.59 -12.99 0.47
CA PHE A 395 -72.20 -12.37 1.65
C PHE A 395 -73.29 -11.36 1.26
N SER A 396 -73.03 -10.52 0.25
CA SER A 396 -73.98 -9.54 -0.27
C SER A 396 -75.22 -10.20 -0.89
N LEU A 397 -75.05 -11.30 -1.65
CA LEU A 397 -76.16 -12.07 -2.22
C LEU A 397 -77.02 -12.72 -1.12
N THR A 398 -76.40 -13.33 -0.10
CA THR A 398 -77.15 -13.89 1.04
C THR A 398 -77.88 -12.82 1.87
N SER A 399 -77.33 -11.60 1.94
CA SER A 399 -77.99 -10.49 2.63
C SER A 399 -79.18 -9.97 1.82
N ALA A 400 -79.07 -9.86 0.50
CA ALA A 400 -80.17 -9.44 -0.38
C ALA A 400 -81.32 -10.46 -0.41
N GLN A 401 -81.02 -11.76 -0.33
CA GLN A 401 -82.03 -12.82 -0.24
C GLN A 401 -82.85 -12.74 1.07
N LYS A 402 -82.26 -12.23 2.16
CA LYS A 402 -82.95 -12.03 3.44
C LYS A 402 -83.86 -10.80 3.46
N THR A 403 -83.61 -9.79 2.62
CA THR A 403 -84.41 -8.55 2.57
C THR A 403 -85.67 -8.68 1.72
N ILE A 404 -85.76 -9.69 0.84
CA ILE A 404 -86.94 -9.94 -0.01
C ILE A 404 -88.04 -10.74 0.72
N ASN A 405 -87.75 -11.29 1.90
CA ASN A 405 -88.66 -12.15 2.68
C ASN A 405 -89.25 -11.48 3.93
N TYR A 406 -89.39 -10.15 3.96
CA TYR A 406 -90.09 -9.42 5.03
C TYR A 406 -91.03 -8.35 4.47
#